data_AF-D8TCN6-F1
#
_entry.id   AF-D8TCN6-F1
#
_cell.length_a   1.000
_cell.length_b   1.000
_cell.length_c   1.000
_cell.angle_alpha   90.00
_cell.angle_beta   90.00
_cell.angle_gamma   90.00
#
_symmetry.space_group_name_H-M   'P 1'
#
loop_
_entity.id
_entity.type
_entity.pdbx_description
1 polymer ?
#
loop_
_entity_poly.entity_id
_entity_poly.type
_entity_poly.pdbx_seq_one_letter_code
_entity_poly.pdbx_strand_id
1 'polypeptide(L)'
;MAYAKPDGRFVCDVSIPDGTEVSPHTRFVKIWRLRNSGKVAWAPDTRLVRVGGDEMGTVSAVSLQTEGASVLPDAEVEVAVDLVAPARAGRYASYWRLVTPYGVKFGHRVWALIQVTPNASESEVEVKAEKPAGEESPVVVVDFDDEATSVEVEVMTMGFTNKKELIYELLEKNNNDFHRTLDDLVAAAEWDPILEELQEMGFYDTEMNRKLMIKNGGSVKRVVKELVQMYKEPAPKLADKKD
;
A
#
# COMPACT_ATOMS: atom_id res chain seq x y z
N MET A 1 -6.22 9.05 36.04
CA MET A 1 -4.81 8.62 35.85
C MET A 1 -4.52 8.64 34.36
N ALA A 2 -3.49 9.35 33.90
CA ALA A 2 -3.12 9.34 32.49
C ALA A 2 -2.44 7.99 32.18
N TYR A 3 -3.02 7.18 31.31
CA TYR A 3 -2.36 6.00 30.78
C TYR A 3 -1.18 6.46 29.92
N ALA A 4 0.04 6.07 30.31
CA ALA A 4 1.21 6.40 29.53
C ALA A 4 1.20 5.63 28.19
N LYS A 5 1.45 6.34 27.09
CA LYS A 5 1.35 5.82 25.73
C LYS A 5 2.55 4.91 25.42
N PRO A 6 2.34 3.70 24.86
CA PRO A 6 3.44 2.87 24.39
C PRO A 6 4.13 3.53 23.20
N ASP A 7 5.44 3.35 23.10
CA ASP A 7 6.23 3.87 22.00
C ASP A 7 7.32 2.87 21.59
N GLY A 8 7.67 2.87 20.32
CA GLY A 8 8.63 1.92 19.77
C GLY A 8 9.44 2.52 18.63
N ARG A 9 10.74 2.26 18.65
CA ARG A 9 11.71 2.82 17.72
C ARG A 9 12.38 1.71 16.92
N PHE A 10 12.55 1.95 15.63
CA PHE A 10 13.40 1.13 14.77
C PHE A 10 14.87 1.27 15.17
N VAL A 11 15.57 0.15 15.30
CA VAL A 11 17.01 0.11 15.57
C VAL A 11 17.77 -0.15 14.26
N CYS A 12 17.52 -1.31 13.64
CA CYS A 12 18.12 -1.68 12.36
C CYS A 12 17.37 -2.84 11.69
N ASP A 13 17.62 -3.03 10.40
CA ASP A 13 17.34 -4.28 9.71
C ASP A 13 18.34 -5.33 10.17
N VAL A 14 17.85 -6.45 10.67
CA VAL A 14 18.69 -7.60 11.05
C VAL A 14 18.88 -8.52 9.85
N SER A 15 17.86 -8.64 9.00
CA SER A 15 17.94 -9.35 7.72
C SER A 15 17.37 -8.52 6.58
N ILE A 16 17.78 -8.85 5.36
CA ILE A 16 17.29 -8.28 4.09
C ILE A 16 17.28 -6.74 4.11
N PRO A 17 18.43 -6.08 3.93
CA PRO A 17 18.49 -4.62 3.85
C PRO A 17 17.59 -4.05 2.75
N ASP A 18 17.27 -2.78 2.87
CA ASP A 18 16.48 -2.07 1.86
C ASP A 18 17.11 -2.13 0.47
N GLY A 19 16.30 -2.50 -0.52
CA GLY A 19 16.71 -2.62 -1.92
C GLY A 19 17.41 -3.93 -2.26
N THR A 20 17.39 -4.93 -1.36
CA THR A 20 17.94 -6.27 -1.66
C THR A 20 17.28 -6.85 -2.91
N GLU A 21 18.11 -7.31 -3.85
CA GLU A 21 17.64 -8.01 -5.04
C GLU A 21 17.26 -9.46 -4.71
N VAL A 22 16.08 -9.87 -5.17
CA VAL A 22 15.54 -11.22 -4.95
C VAL A 22 14.91 -11.75 -6.23
N SER A 23 15.01 -13.05 -6.46
CA SER A 23 14.31 -13.70 -7.57
C SER A 23 12.79 -13.76 -7.31
N PRO A 24 11.95 -13.80 -8.35
CA PRO A 24 10.52 -14.02 -8.21
C PRO A 24 10.17 -15.24 -7.37
N HIS A 25 9.08 -15.17 -6.60
CA HIS A 25 8.58 -16.25 -5.73
C HIS A 25 9.54 -16.71 -4.61
N THR A 26 10.67 -16.02 -4.43
CA THR A 26 11.63 -16.34 -3.36
C THR A 26 10.99 -16.07 -2.01
N ARG A 27 11.01 -17.08 -1.14
CA ARG A 27 10.66 -16.92 0.27
C ARG A 27 11.85 -16.33 1.01
N PHE A 28 11.61 -15.32 1.83
CA PHE A 28 12.63 -14.70 2.67
C PHE A 28 12.04 -14.29 4.02
N VAL A 29 12.89 -14.26 5.04
CA VAL A 29 12.50 -13.81 6.38
C VAL A 29 13.04 -12.41 6.59
N LYS A 30 12.15 -11.43 6.76
CA LYS A 30 12.52 -10.06 7.13
C LYS A 30 12.51 -9.93 8.64
N ILE A 31 13.62 -9.50 9.21
CA ILE A 31 13.81 -9.34 10.65
C ILE A 31 14.17 -7.89 10.92
N TRP A 32 13.38 -7.23 11.77
CA TRP A 32 13.72 -5.90 12.29
C TRP A 32 14.07 -6.01 13.77
N ARG A 33 15.06 -5.24 14.21
CA ARG A 33 15.29 -4.99 15.63
C ARG A 33 14.56 -3.71 16.03
N LEU A 34 13.70 -3.84 17.03
CA LEU A 34 12.89 -2.76 17.57
C LEU A 34 13.19 -2.56 19.04
N ARG A 35 13.17 -1.30 19.50
CA ARG A 35 13.39 -0.93 20.90
C ARG A 35 12.16 -0.28 21.49
N ASN A 36 11.83 -0.61 22.74
CA ASN A 36 10.86 0.15 23.51
C ASN A 36 11.47 1.49 23.95
N SER A 37 11.11 2.56 23.24
CA SER A 37 11.51 3.95 23.56
C SER A 37 10.51 4.66 24.48
N GLY A 38 9.45 3.96 24.90
CA GLY A 38 8.41 4.50 25.77
C GLY A 38 8.76 4.42 27.25
N LYS A 39 7.85 4.95 28.08
CA LYS A 39 7.95 4.87 29.56
C LYS A 39 7.19 3.68 30.15
N VAL A 40 6.48 2.93 29.32
CA VAL A 40 5.67 1.77 29.72
C VAL A 40 6.11 0.55 28.96
N ALA A 41 6.01 -0.61 29.59
CA ALA A 41 6.25 -1.87 28.91
C ALA A 41 5.20 -2.07 27.79
N TRP A 42 5.61 -2.65 26.66
CA TRP A 42 4.66 -3.12 25.68
C TRP A 42 3.90 -4.30 26.29
N ALA A 43 2.57 -4.27 26.22
CA ALA A 43 1.73 -5.31 26.79
C ALA A 43 2.03 -6.68 26.15
N PRO A 44 1.77 -7.79 26.86
CA PRO A 44 1.70 -9.11 26.24
C PRO A 44 0.75 -9.07 25.04
N ASP A 45 0.97 -9.90 24.03
CA ASP A 45 0.18 -9.95 22.79
C ASP A 45 0.24 -8.67 21.93
N THR A 46 1.22 -7.81 22.16
CA THR A 46 1.61 -6.79 21.18
C THR A 46 2.01 -7.50 19.89
N ARG A 47 1.53 -7.00 18.75
CA ARG A 47 1.76 -7.59 17.42
C ARG A 47 2.40 -6.57 16.50
N LEU A 48 3.14 -7.05 15.51
CA LEU A 48 3.54 -6.28 14.35
C LEU A 48 2.57 -6.61 13.21
N VAL A 49 1.88 -5.59 12.67
CA VAL A 49 0.78 -5.76 11.72
C VAL A 49 1.09 -5.00 10.43
N ARG A 50 0.77 -5.60 9.29
CA ARG A 50 0.86 -4.96 7.98
C ARG A 50 -0.16 -3.83 7.92
N VAL A 51 0.30 -2.64 7.56
CA VAL A 51 -0.52 -1.42 7.50
C VAL A 51 -0.64 -0.82 6.11
N GLY A 52 0.06 -1.36 5.12
CA GLY A 52 -0.05 -0.93 3.73
C GLY A 52 1.07 -1.46 2.85
N GLY A 53 1.14 -0.90 1.65
CA GLY A 53 2.12 -1.27 0.62
C GLY A 53 1.77 -2.58 -0.07
N ASP A 54 2.79 -3.16 -0.70
CA ASP A 54 2.67 -4.37 -1.49
C ASP A 54 2.45 -5.62 -0.61
N GLU A 55 1.69 -6.56 -1.17
CA GLU A 55 1.50 -7.87 -0.58
C GLU A 55 2.66 -8.78 -0.97
N MET A 56 3.44 -9.19 0.04
CA MET A 56 4.57 -10.11 -0.12
C MET A 56 4.29 -11.41 0.63
N GLY A 57 3.20 -12.08 0.28
CA GLY A 57 2.69 -13.27 0.99
C GLY A 57 1.40 -13.02 1.76
N THR A 58 0.96 -14.02 2.52
CA THR A 58 -0.35 -14.03 3.21
C THR A 58 -0.29 -13.57 4.66
N VAL A 59 0.92 -13.41 5.21
CA VAL A 59 1.10 -12.97 6.60
C VAL A 59 0.75 -11.48 6.68
N SER A 60 -0.21 -11.14 7.55
CA SER A 60 -0.64 -9.76 7.80
C SER A 60 -0.41 -9.31 9.25
N ALA A 61 -0.09 -10.23 10.16
CA ALA A 61 0.27 -9.93 11.54
C ALA A 61 1.16 -11.03 12.12
N VAL A 62 2.14 -10.63 12.94
CA VAL A 62 2.97 -11.55 13.73
C VAL A 62 3.02 -11.10 15.19
N SER A 63 3.02 -12.06 16.10
CA SER A 63 3.30 -11.80 17.52
C SER A 63 4.78 -11.55 17.71
N LEU A 64 5.13 -10.69 18.68
CA LEU A 64 6.51 -10.58 19.12
C LEU A 64 6.95 -11.95 19.68
N GLN A 65 8.19 -12.39 19.42
CA GLN A 65 8.73 -13.70 19.83
C GLN A 65 8.95 -13.86 21.35
N THR A 66 8.19 -13.11 22.14
CA THR A 66 8.20 -13.07 23.61
C THR A 66 6.84 -13.58 24.10
N GLU A 67 6.55 -14.87 23.96
CA GLU A 67 5.28 -15.45 24.42
C GLU A 67 5.06 -15.11 25.90
N GLY A 68 3.97 -14.41 26.19
CA GLY A 68 3.56 -13.99 27.54
C GLY A 68 4.44 -12.91 28.20
N ALA A 69 5.53 -12.46 27.59
CA ALA A 69 6.44 -11.50 28.19
C ALA A 69 6.28 -10.09 27.59
N SER A 70 6.19 -9.09 28.49
CA SER A 70 6.16 -7.68 28.12
C SER A 70 7.55 -7.19 27.75
N VAL A 71 7.65 -6.35 26.71
CA VAL A 71 8.93 -5.69 26.37
C VAL A 71 9.08 -4.45 27.23
N LEU A 72 9.99 -4.48 28.20
CA LEU A 72 10.23 -3.39 29.14
C LEU A 72 10.79 -2.13 28.44
N PRO A 73 10.63 -0.94 29.03
CA PRO A 73 11.32 0.26 28.56
C PRO A 73 12.82 0.01 28.34
N ASP A 74 13.35 0.60 27.28
CA ASP A 74 14.73 0.47 26.81
C ASP A 74 15.15 -0.92 26.30
N ALA A 75 14.34 -1.96 26.46
CA ALA A 75 14.62 -3.30 25.93
C ALA A 75 14.41 -3.37 24.41
N GLU A 76 15.15 -4.28 23.78
CA GLU A 76 15.10 -4.55 22.33
C GLU A 76 14.55 -5.95 22.05
N VAL A 77 13.85 -6.09 20.93
CA VAL A 77 13.31 -7.35 20.43
C VAL A 77 13.53 -7.45 18.93
N GLU A 78 13.76 -8.66 18.45
CA GLU A 78 13.78 -8.96 17.03
C GLU A 78 12.43 -9.54 16.61
N VAL A 79 11.88 -9.03 15.52
CA VAL A 79 10.58 -9.45 14.99
C VAL A 79 10.79 -9.96 13.59
N ALA A 80 10.52 -11.25 13.40
CA ALA A 80 10.63 -11.93 12.12
C ALA A 80 9.27 -12.02 11.42
N VAL A 81 9.24 -11.75 10.12
CA VAL A 81 8.09 -11.95 9.24
C VAL A 81 8.52 -12.75 8.03
N ASP A 82 7.83 -13.86 7.78
CA ASP A 82 7.98 -14.66 6.57
C ASP A 82 7.27 -13.98 5.40
N LEU A 83 8.03 -13.62 4.38
CA LEU A 83 7.56 -12.93 3.18
C LEU A 83 7.90 -13.72 1.92
N VAL A 84 7.17 -13.42 0.84
CA VAL A 84 7.36 -14.00 -0.48
C VAL A 84 7.52 -12.88 -1.50
N ALA A 85 8.62 -12.91 -2.25
CA ALA A 85 8.88 -11.98 -3.33
C ALA A 85 7.79 -12.14 -4.42
N PRO A 86 7.18 -11.04 -4.89
CA PRO A 86 6.19 -11.10 -5.97
C PRO A 86 6.73 -11.73 -7.26
N ALA A 87 5.82 -12.18 -8.11
CA ALA A 87 6.15 -12.87 -9.36
C ALA A 87 6.78 -11.95 -10.41
N ARG A 88 6.32 -10.69 -10.46
CA ARG A 88 6.75 -9.73 -11.47
C ARG A 88 8.01 -9.01 -10.99
N ALA A 89 8.91 -8.73 -11.92
CA ALA A 89 10.05 -7.88 -11.66
C ALA A 89 9.57 -6.46 -11.31
N GLY A 90 10.23 -5.83 -10.33
CA GLY A 90 9.81 -4.54 -9.84
C GLY A 90 10.31 -4.24 -8.43
N ARG A 91 10.14 -2.99 -8.02
CA ARG A 91 10.43 -2.55 -6.66
C ARG A 91 9.17 -2.73 -5.82
N TYR A 92 9.30 -3.37 -4.66
CA TYR A 92 8.17 -3.65 -3.78
C TYR A 92 8.47 -3.24 -2.35
N ALA A 93 7.49 -2.64 -1.67
CA ALA A 93 7.58 -2.18 -0.30
C ALA A 93 6.38 -2.64 0.53
N SER A 94 6.62 -3.41 1.61
CA SER A 94 5.58 -3.82 2.57
C SER A 94 5.74 -3.05 3.88
N TYR A 95 4.70 -2.38 4.37
CA TYR A 95 4.76 -1.52 5.56
C TYR A 95 4.11 -2.15 6.78
N TRP A 96 4.76 -2.01 7.94
CA TRP A 96 4.39 -2.68 9.18
C TRP A 96 4.43 -1.73 10.37
N ARG A 97 3.56 -1.97 11.36
CA ARG A 97 3.49 -1.15 12.58
C ARG A 97 3.12 -1.97 13.80
N LEU A 98 3.65 -1.58 14.96
CA LEU A 98 3.29 -2.19 16.24
C LEU A 98 1.85 -1.85 16.60
N VAL A 99 1.12 -2.83 17.12
CA VAL A 99 -0.28 -2.74 17.51
C VAL A 99 -0.45 -3.39 18.88
N THR A 100 -1.11 -2.68 19.79
CA THR A 100 -1.46 -3.21 21.11
C THR A 100 -2.52 -4.33 21.01
N PRO A 101 -2.74 -5.13 22.05
CA PRO A 101 -3.82 -6.13 22.07
C PRO A 101 -5.21 -5.54 21.79
N TYR A 102 -5.40 -4.26 22.11
CA TYR A 102 -6.63 -3.51 21.88
C TYR A 102 -6.74 -2.88 20.49
N GLY A 103 -5.81 -3.17 19.58
CA GLY A 103 -5.86 -2.68 18.19
C GLY A 103 -5.26 -1.28 17.98
N VAL A 104 -4.62 -0.69 18.99
CA VAL A 104 -4.05 0.66 18.88
C VAL A 104 -2.64 0.59 18.28
N LYS A 105 -2.44 1.26 17.14
CA LYS A 105 -1.13 1.38 16.48
C LYS A 105 -0.21 2.33 17.25
N PHE A 106 1.08 2.00 17.37
CA PHE A 106 2.07 2.87 18.01
C PHE A 106 3.48 2.72 17.41
N GLY A 107 4.40 3.59 17.84
CA GLY A 107 5.79 3.58 17.39
C GLY A 107 5.99 3.89 15.91
N HIS A 108 7.23 3.69 15.47
CA HIS A 108 7.70 3.85 14.10
C HIS A 108 7.01 2.85 13.17
N ARG A 109 6.77 3.28 11.92
CA ARG A 109 6.48 2.39 10.79
C ARG A 109 7.80 1.81 10.31
N VAL A 110 7.85 0.49 10.12
CA VAL A 110 9.01 -0.23 9.53
C VAL A 110 8.58 -0.88 8.22
N TRP A 111 9.54 -1.24 7.37
CA TRP A 111 9.23 -1.74 6.04
C TRP A 111 10.20 -2.82 5.57
N ALA A 112 9.71 -3.65 4.64
CA ALA A 112 10.52 -4.53 3.82
C ALA A 112 10.55 -3.91 2.42
N LEU A 113 11.73 -3.50 1.95
CA LEU A 113 11.92 -2.99 0.59
C LEU A 113 12.83 -3.94 -0.19
N ILE A 114 12.31 -4.52 -1.27
CA ILE A 114 13.04 -5.44 -2.15
C ILE A 114 12.95 -5.00 -3.60
N GLN A 115 13.91 -5.47 -4.40
CA GLN A 115 13.90 -5.38 -5.85
C GLN A 115 13.76 -6.79 -6.41
N VAL A 116 12.63 -7.10 -7.04
CA VAL A 116 12.48 -8.36 -7.77
C VAL A 116 13.14 -8.20 -9.13
N THR A 117 14.16 -9.00 -9.41
CA THR A 117 14.87 -9.03 -10.69
C THR A 117 14.59 -10.33 -11.41
N PRO A 118 14.34 -10.33 -12.74
CA PRO A 118 14.12 -11.56 -13.47
C PRO A 118 15.36 -12.47 -13.37
N ASN A 119 15.13 -13.78 -13.33
CA ASN A 119 16.25 -14.73 -13.35
C ASN A 119 17.00 -14.58 -14.68
N ALA A 120 18.32 -14.41 -14.62
CA ALA A 120 19.19 -14.28 -15.79
C ALA A 120 19.20 -15.52 -16.73
N SER A 121 18.44 -16.58 -16.40
CA SER A 121 18.30 -17.78 -17.22
C SER A 121 17.13 -17.75 -18.23
N GLU A 122 16.38 -16.65 -18.34
CA GLU A 122 15.29 -16.51 -19.34
C GLU A 122 15.53 -15.37 -20.35
N SER A 123 16.77 -14.87 -20.46
CA SER A 123 17.16 -13.88 -21.46
C SER A 123 17.95 -14.50 -22.61
N GLU A 124 17.35 -15.44 -23.36
CA GLU A 124 17.89 -15.87 -24.68
C GLU A 124 16.91 -16.74 -25.48
N VAL A 125 15.69 -16.27 -25.77
CA VAL A 125 14.95 -16.78 -26.95
C VAL A 125 14.09 -15.69 -27.59
N GLU A 126 14.74 -14.68 -28.16
CA GLU A 126 14.13 -13.85 -29.19
C GLU A 126 14.27 -14.60 -30.53
N VAL A 127 13.31 -15.49 -30.84
CA VAL A 127 13.19 -16.09 -32.18
C VAL A 127 11.93 -15.56 -32.85
N LYS A 128 12.19 -14.54 -33.67
CA LYS A 128 11.56 -14.15 -34.93
C LYS A 128 10.43 -15.08 -35.41
N ALA A 129 9.27 -14.45 -35.64
CA ALA A 129 8.04 -14.94 -36.23
C ALA A 129 8.17 -16.16 -37.18
N GLU A 130 7.42 -17.22 -36.83
CA GLU A 130 6.63 -18.01 -37.77
C GLU A 130 5.52 -18.75 -36.99
N LYS A 131 4.27 -18.60 -37.44
CA LYS A 131 3.10 -19.35 -36.93
C LYS A 131 3.22 -20.80 -37.44
N PRO A 132 2.99 -21.83 -36.62
CA PRO A 132 1.70 -22.50 -36.69
C PRO A 132 1.15 -22.99 -35.33
N ALA A 133 -0.05 -23.53 -35.45
CA ALA A 133 -1.03 -23.86 -34.43
C ALA A 133 -0.59 -24.85 -33.35
N GLY A 134 -1.19 -24.64 -32.18
CA GLY A 134 -1.63 -25.71 -31.28
C GLY A 134 -0.70 -25.96 -30.10
N GLU A 135 -1.00 -25.37 -28.95
CA GLU A 135 -1.21 -26.09 -27.69
C GLU A 135 -1.58 -25.10 -26.58
N GLU A 136 -2.63 -25.45 -25.84
CA GLU A 136 -3.29 -24.63 -24.84
C GLU A 136 -2.42 -24.54 -23.57
N SER A 137 -2.11 -23.31 -23.12
CA SER A 137 -1.65 -23.05 -21.75
C SER A 137 -2.84 -22.56 -20.91
N PRO A 138 -2.90 -22.88 -19.61
CA PRO A 138 -4.12 -22.75 -18.83
C PRO A 138 -4.44 -21.27 -18.61
N VAL A 139 -5.59 -20.87 -19.14
CA VAL A 139 -6.21 -19.58 -18.86
C VAL A 139 -6.55 -19.55 -17.37
N VAL A 140 -5.83 -18.74 -16.59
CA VAL A 140 -6.30 -18.34 -15.27
C VAL A 140 -7.55 -17.49 -15.49
N VAL A 141 -8.70 -18.13 -15.33
CA VAL A 141 -10.02 -17.50 -15.24
C VAL A 141 -10.00 -16.56 -14.04
N VAL A 142 -9.77 -15.28 -14.32
CA VAL A 142 -10.21 -14.19 -13.45
C VAL A 142 -11.70 -14.04 -13.69
N ASP A 143 -12.50 -14.19 -12.64
CA ASP A 143 -13.93 -13.89 -12.67
C ASP A 143 -14.09 -12.42 -13.09
N PHE A 144 -14.49 -12.22 -14.34
CA PHE A 144 -14.86 -10.92 -14.88
C PHE A 144 -16.30 -10.64 -14.49
N ASP A 145 -16.54 -9.51 -13.82
CA ASP A 145 -17.85 -8.86 -13.90
C ASP A 145 -18.09 -8.45 -15.36
N ASP A 146 -19.26 -8.81 -15.90
CA ASP A 146 -19.67 -8.77 -17.33
C ASP A 146 -19.69 -7.36 -17.99
N GLU A 147 -19.18 -6.32 -17.32
CA GLU A 147 -19.20 -4.92 -17.79
C GLU A 147 -17.82 -4.25 -17.96
N ALA A 148 -16.70 -4.95 -17.76
CA ALA A 148 -15.38 -4.31 -17.88
C ALA A 148 -14.96 -4.07 -19.36
N THR A 149 -14.56 -2.84 -19.69
CA THR A 149 -14.05 -2.53 -21.04
C THR A 149 -12.70 -3.19 -21.32
N SER A 150 -12.35 -3.47 -22.58
CA SER A 150 -11.06 -4.09 -22.95
C SER A 150 -9.84 -3.32 -22.39
N VAL A 151 -9.97 -2.00 -22.23
CA VAL A 151 -8.93 -1.13 -21.67
C VAL A 151 -8.83 -1.27 -20.15
N GLU A 152 -9.95 -1.40 -19.43
CA GLU A 152 -9.94 -1.72 -18.00
C GLU A 152 -9.25 -3.04 -17.71
N VAL A 153 -9.56 -4.06 -18.54
CA VAL A 153 -8.93 -5.37 -18.43
C VAL A 153 -7.42 -5.26 -18.60
N GLU A 154 -6.94 -4.49 -19.58
CA GLU A 154 -5.50 -4.27 -19.78
C GLU A 154 -4.86 -3.50 -18.62
N VAL A 155 -5.49 -2.44 -18.10
CA VAL A 155 -4.99 -1.67 -16.95
C VAL A 155 -4.93 -2.54 -15.68
N MET A 156 -5.96 -3.35 -15.44
CA MET A 156 -5.99 -4.30 -14.31
C MET A 156 -4.96 -5.42 -14.50
N THR A 157 -4.77 -5.90 -15.74
CA THR A 157 -3.74 -6.89 -16.09
C THR A 157 -2.33 -6.33 -15.89
N MET A 158 -2.15 -5.01 -16.04
CA MET A 158 -0.91 -4.30 -15.72
C MET A 158 -0.65 -4.16 -14.21
N GLY A 159 -1.58 -4.59 -13.35
CA GLY A 159 -1.39 -4.65 -11.89
C GLY A 159 -2.03 -3.49 -11.12
N PHE A 160 -2.77 -2.61 -11.80
CA PHE A 160 -3.60 -1.60 -11.15
C PHE A 160 -4.93 -2.22 -10.72
N THR A 161 -4.91 -3.09 -9.72
CA THR A 161 -6.13 -3.81 -9.27
C THR A 161 -6.76 -3.19 -8.01
N ASN A 162 -5.96 -2.51 -7.19
CA ASN A 162 -6.37 -1.95 -5.90
C ASN A 162 -6.95 -0.52 -5.99
N LYS A 163 -7.17 0.00 -7.21
CA LYS A 163 -7.59 1.39 -7.47
C LYS A 163 -8.73 1.45 -8.51
N LYS A 164 -9.69 0.53 -8.47
CA LYS A 164 -10.78 0.43 -9.47
C LYS A 164 -11.49 1.77 -9.72
N GLU A 165 -11.91 2.49 -8.68
CA GLU A 165 -12.58 3.80 -8.82
C GLU A 165 -11.72 4.85 -9.55
N LEU A 166 -10.42 4.91 -9.22
CA LEU A 166 -9.47 5.81 -9.88
C LEU A 166 -9.28 5.44 -11.36
N ILE A 167 -9.29 4.15 -11.67
CA ILE A 167 -9.15 3.65 -13.04
C ILE A 167 -10.38 4.07 -13.86
N TYR A 168 -11.59 3.90 -13.33
CA TYR A 168 -12.81 4.38 -13.99
C TYR A 168 -12.79 5.89 -14.22
N GLU A 169 -12.45 6.70 -13.20
CA GLU A 169 -12.39 8.16 -13.35
C GLU A 169 -11.35 8.61 -14.40
N LEU A 170 -10.19 7.96 -14.43
CA LEU A 170 -9.14 8.30 -15.39
C LEU A 170 -9.46 7.83 -16.80
N LEU A 171 -10.10 6.67 -16.97
CA LEU A 171 -10.58 6.20 -18.26
C LEU A 171 -11.65 7.12 -18.84
N GLU A 172 -12.61 7.55 -18.02
CA GLU A 172 -13.62 8.53 -18.44
C GLU A 172 -12.96 9.86 -18.85
N LYS A 173 -12.03 10.37 -18.02
CA LYS A 173 -11.30 11.62 -18.29
C LYS A 173 -10.41 11.53 -19.54
N ASN A 174 -9.80 10.38 -19.78
CA ASN A 174 -8.88 10.15 -20.89
C ASN A 174 -9.58 9.58 -22.12
N ASN A 175 -10.92 9.50 -22.13
CA ASN A 175 -11.71 8.99 -23.24
C ASN A 175 -11.26 7.58 -23.67
N ASN A 176 -11.03 6.71 -22.68
CA ASN A 176 -10.51 5.34 -22.79
C ASN A 176 -9.12 5.21 -23.45
N ASP A 177 -8.32 6.28 -23.44
CA ASP A 177 -6.91 6.21 -23.84
C ASP A 177 -6.08 5.46 -22.78
N PHE A 178 -5.65 4.26 -23.12
CA PHE A 178 -4.86 3.39 -22.25
C PHE A 178 -3.55 4.02 -21.79
N HIS A 179 -2.74 4.52 -22.73
CA HIS A 179 -1.40 5.03 -22.43
C HIS A 179 -1.47 6.25 -21.53
N ARG A 180 -2.40 7.17 -21.82
CA ARG A 180 -2.62 8.36 -21.00
C ARG A 180 -3.14 8.02 -19.61
N THR A 181 -4.02 7.02 -19.52
CA THR A 181 -4.53 6.50 -18.23
C THR A 181 -3.43 5.87 -17.41
N LEU A 182 -2.53 5.12 -18.03
CA LEU A 182 -1.37 4.54 -17.37
C LEU A 182 -0.42 5.62 -16.82
N ASP A 183 -0.10 6.63 -17.63
CA ASP A 183 0.75 7.75 -17.21
C ASP A 183 0.14 8.51 -16.01
N ASP A 184 -1.16 8.80 -16.06
CA ASP A 184 -1.88 9.47 -14.97
C ASP A 184 -1.96 8.59 -13.70
N LEU A 185 -2.11 7.26 -13.84
CA LEU A 185 -2.13 6.31 -12.72
C LEU A 185 -0.77 6.23 -12.01
N VAL A 186 0.31 6.23 -12.78
CA VAL A 186 1.69 6.26 -12.26
C VAL A 186 1.93 7.58 -11.52
N ALA A 187 1.55 8.72 -12.13
CA ALA A 187 1.66 10.03 -11.48
C ALA A 187 0.80 10.12 -10.20
N ALA A 188 -0.40 9.54 -10.20
CA ALA A 188 -1.29 9.55 -9.05
C ALA A 188 -0.74 8.77 -7.84
N ALA A 189 0.18 7.83 -8.03
CA ALA A 189 0.85 7.14 -6.93
C ALA A 189 1.77 8.07 -6.13
N GLU A 190 2.30 9.13 -6.74
CA GLU A 190 3.14 10.13 -6.07
C GLU A 190 2.35 10.97 -5.05
N TRP A 191 1.02 10.97 -5.16
CA TRP A 191 0.14 11.79 -4.33
C TRP A 191 -0.36 11.09 -3.07
N ASP A 192 -0.14 9.77 -2.95
CA ASP A 192 -0.62 8.99 -1.81
C ASP A 192 -0.11 9.55 -0.45
N PRO A 193 1.17 9.97 -0.30
CA PRO A 193 1.63 10.63 0.93
C PRO A 193 0.91 11.95 1.23
N ILE A 194 0.57 12.72 0.19
CA ILE A 194 -0.09 14.01 0.35
C ILE A 194 -1.56 13.83 0.71
N LEU A 195 -2.21 12.80 0.16
CA LEU A 195 -3.58 12.44 0.54
C LEU A 195 -3.66 11.99 2.00
N GLU A 196 -2.64 11.28 2.51
CA GLU A 196 -2.50 10.97 3.94
C GLU A 196 -2.37 12.26 4.78
N GLU A 197 -1.52 13.20 4.38
CA GLU A 197 -1.38 14.49 5.07
C GLU A 197 -2.67 15.31 5.06
N LEU A 198 -3.43 15.32 3.96
CA LEU A 198 -4.73 15.99 3.87
C LEU A 198 -5.72 15.41 4.89
N GLN A 199 -5.75 14.08 5.07
CA GLN A 199 -6.55 13.44 6.11
C GLN A 199 -6.10 13.84 7.51
N GLU A 200 -4.79 13.88 7.78
CA GLU A 200 -4.24 14.32 9.07
C GLU A 200 -4.58 15.79 9.38
N MET A 201 -4.69 16.63 8.35
CA MET A 201 -5.13 18.03 8.46
C MET A 201 -6.66 18.20 8.62
N GLY A 202 -7.42 17.11 8.62
CA GLY A 202 -8.86 17.11 8.84
C GLY A 202 -9.72 17.04 7.57
N PHE A 203 -9.13 16.86 6.39
CA PHE A 203 -9.85 16.59 5.14
C PHE A 203 -10.02 15.07 4.99
N TYR A 204 -11.00 14.48 5.69
CA TYR A 204 -11.15 13.02 5.76
C TYR A 204 -11.73 12.36 4.49
N ASP A 205 -12.31 13.15 3.58
CA ASP A 205 -12.91 12.64 2.34
C ASP A 205 -11.82 12.30 1.32
N THR A 206 -11.38 11.03 1.36
CA THR A 206 -10.27 10.50 0.54
C THR A 206 -10.59 10.53 -0.95
N GLU A 207 -11.83 10.22 -1.33
CA GLU A 207 -12.29 10.21 -2.71
C GLU A 207 -12.30 11.63 -3.27
N MET A 208 -12.89 12.57 -2.53
CA MET A 208 -12.94 13.96 -2.95
C MET A 208 -11.55 14.60 -3.03
N ASN A 209 -10.67 14.34 -2.04
CA ASN A 209 -9.29 14.82 -2.06
C ASN A 209 -8.53 14.28 -3.28
N ARG A 210 -8.69 12.99 -3.60
CA ARG A 210 -8.07 12.35 -4.77
C ARG A 210 -8.59 12.94 -6.07
N LYS A 211 -9.91 13.12 -6.19
CA LYS A 211 -10.55 13.76 -7.34
C LYS A 211 -10.02 15.19 -7.57
N LEU A 212 -9.84 15.95 -6.49
CA LEU A 212 -9.27 17.30 -6.55
C LEU A 212 -7.80 17.30 -6.95
N MET A 213 -7.01 16.31 -6.53
CA MET A 213 -5.62 16.14 -6.97
C MET A 213 -5.54 15.88 -8.48
N ILE A 214 -6.39 14.98 -9.01
CA ILE A 214 -6.48 14.71 -10.45
C ILE A 214 -6.89 15.96 -11.22
N LYS A 215 -7.89 16.69 -10.73
CA LYS A 215 -8.39 17.93 -11.33
C LYS A 215 -7.33 19.03 -11.35
N ASN A 216 -6.51 19.12 -10.30
CA ASN A 216 -5.50 20.16 -10.14
C ASN A 216 -4.08 19.74 -10.56
N GLY A 217 -3.93 18.57 -11.19
CA GLY A 217 -2.64 18.04 -11.64
C GLY A 217 -1.62 17.91 -10.51
N GLY A 218 -2.06 17.42 -9.34
CA GLY A 218 -1.21 17.20 -8.17
C GLY A 218 -0.87 18.46 -7.37
N SER A 219 -1.44 19.63 -7.71
CA SER A 219 -1.14 20.87 -6.99
C SER A 219 -1.85 20.93 -5.63
N VAL A 220 -1.14 20.51 -4.57
CA VAL A 220 -1.61 20.52 -3.17
C VAL A 220 -2.22 21.87 -2.78
N LYS A 221 -1.55 22.97 -3.15
CA LYS A 221 -2.00 24.33 -2.83
C LYS A 221 -3.37 24.65 -3.44
N ARG A 222 -3.64 24.20 -4.67
CA ARG A 222 -4.94 24.42 -5.33
C ARG A 222 -6.02 23.52 -4.71
N VAL A 223 -5.66 22.27 -4.39
CA VAL A 223 -6.53 21.32 -3.71
C VAL A 223 -6.98 21.84 -2.34
N VAL A 224 -6.04 22.22 -1.47
CA VAL A 224 -6.37 22.78 -0.15
C VAL A 224 -7.21 24.04 -0.27
N LYS A 225 -6.92 24.90 -1.27
CA LYS A 225 -7.72 26.10 -1.51
C LYS A 225 -9.17 25.77 -1.89
N GLU A 226 -9.39 24.80 -2.78
CA GLU A 226 -10.74 24.36 -3.15
C GLU A 226 -11.46 23.67 -1.98
N LEU A 227 -10.78 22.79 -1.24
CA LEU A 227 -11.35 22.13 -0.06
C LEU A 227 -11.81 23.16 0.98
N VAL A 228 -10.94 24.11 1.35
CA VAL A 228 -11.29 25.17 2.32
C VAL A 228 -12.44 26.04 1.82
N GLN A 229 -12.54 26.27 0.51
CA GLN A 229 -13.66 27.02 -0.07
C GLN A 229 -14.97 26.24 0.03
N MET A 230 -14.95 24.92 -0.21
CA MET A 230 -16.13 24.06 -0.09
C MET A 230 -16.65 23.97 1.35
N TYR A 231 -15.77 23.90 2.35
CA TYR A 231 -16.17 23.90 3.77
C TYR A 231 -16.57 25.28 4.31
N LYS A 232 -16.38 26.36 3.54
CA LYS A 232 -16.84 27.71 3.87
C LYS A 232 -18.25 28.01 3.36
N GLU A 233 -18.79 27.22 2.45
CA GLU A 233 -20.18 27.39 2.01
C GLU A 233 -21.13 26.80 3.05
N PRO A 234 -22.13 27.57 3.55
CA PRO A 234 -23.09 27.05 4.50
C PRO A 234 -23.87 25.91 3.83
N ALA A 235 -24.02 24.79 4.54
CA ALA A 235 -24.83 23.66 4.11
C ALA A 235 -26.19 24.15 3.56
N PRO A 236 -26.68 23.62 2.42
CA PRO A 236 -27.98 23.99 1.90
C PRO A 236 -29.02 23.74 3.00
N LYS A 237 -29.75 24.80 3.38
CA LYS A 237 -30.82 24.71 4.36
C LYS A 237 -31.77 23.61 3.87
N LEU A 238 -31.90 22.53 4.64
CA LEU A 238 -32.98 21.58 4.44
C LEU A 238 -34.26 22.40 4.42
N ALA A 239 -34.92 22.45 3.26
CA ALA A 239 -36.24 23.04 3.15
C ALA A 239 -37.15 22.22 4.06
N ASP A 240 -37.65 22.86 5.12
CA ASP A 240 -38.78 22.35 5.90
C ASP A 240 -39.90 22.04 4.90
N LYS A 241 -40.10 20.75 4.60
CA LYS A 241 -41.36 20.28 4.02
C LYS A 241 -42.41 20.40 5.13
N LYS A 242 -42.95 21.59 5.24
CA LYS A 242 -44.27 21.83 5.83
C LYS A 242 -45.26 21.74 4.69
N ASP A 243 -45.96 20.61 4.63
CA ASP A 243 -47.41 20.46 4.45
C ASP A 243 -47.75 18.99 4.20
#